data_AF-A0A519QHS8-F1
#
_entry.id   AF-A0A519QHS8-F1
#
_cell.length_a   1.000
_cell.length_b   1.000
_cell.length_c   1.000
_cell.angle_alpha   90.00
_cell.angle_beta   90.00
_cell.angle_gamma   90.00
#
_symmetry.space_group_name_H-M   'P 1'
#
loop_
_entity.id
_entity.type
_entity.pdbx_description
1 polymer ?
#
loop_
_entity_poly.entity_id
_entity_poly.type
_entity_poly.pdbx_seq_one_letter_code
_entity_poly.pdbx_strand_id
1 'polypeptide(L)'
;MTEAAVLNATARVKQMTDLTERLTACLVQESKAFEARRPQDAAATVAATQELANAYRRESAQLKANPSAMAAAPVAHRTALIKATELFEAVLSRHARAVEAARVISEGLVRTIAAEVAGQRGTPSAYGASGRANSGDGRAVALNRTA
;
A
#
# COMPACT_ATOMS: atom_id res chain seq x y z
N MET A 1 30.72 0.46 -36.89
CA MET A 1 29.83 -0.46 -36.13
C MET A 1 29.68 -0.10 -34.66
N THR A 2 30.59 0.69 -34.06
CA THR A 2 30.56 1.09 -32.64
C THR A 2 29.50 2.14 -32.29
N GLU A 3 29.19 3.07 -33.19
CA GLU A 3 28.23 4.17 -32.91
C GLU A 3 26.79 3.67 -32.68
N ALA A 4 26.31 2.75 -33.51
CA ALA A 4 24.99 2.12 -33.33
C ALA A 4 24.90 1.32 -32.02
N ALA A 5 25.98 0.66 -31.61
CA ALA A 5 26.03 -0.07 -30.35
C ALA A 5 25.96 0.88 -29.14
N VAL A 6 26.66 2.02 -29.19
CA VAL A 6 26.61 3.07 -28.16
C VAL A 6 25.21 3.67 -28.06
N LEU A 7 24.56 3.95 -29.19
CA LEU A 7 23.20 4.49 -29.23
C LEU A 7 22.20 3.53 -28.60
N ASN A 8 22.25 2.24 -28.98
CA ASN A 8 21.37 1.20 -28.43
C ASN A 8 21.58 0.99 -26.93
N ALA A 9 22.84 0.95 -26.49
CA ALA A 9 23.18 0.82 -25.06
C ALA A 9 22.68 2.03 -24.27
N THR A 10 22.85 3.23 -24.81
CA THR A 10 22.38 4.48 -24.20
C THR A 10 20.85 4.52 -24.09
N ALA A 11 20.13 4.16 -25.16
CA ALA A 11 18.67 4.11 -25.17
C ALA A 11 18.15 3.13 -24.10
N ARG A 12 18.78 1.95 -23.99
CA ARG A 12 18.43 0.95 -22.99
C ARG A 12 18.65 1.42 -21.56
N VAL A 13 19.76 2.11 -21.29
CA VAL A 13 20.03 2.70 -19.96
C VAL A 13 19.00 3.77 -19.62
N LYS A 14 18.66 4.64 -20.58
CA LYS A 14 17.65 5.68 -20.40
C LYS A 14 16.26 5.10 -20.15
N GLN A 15 15.86 4.08 -20.90
CA GLN A 15 14.59 3.37 -20.69
C GLN A 15 14.49 2.81 -19.27
N MET A 16 15.54 2.12 -18.80
CA MET A 16 15.55 1.58 -17.44
C MET A 16 15.48 2.71 -16.40
N THR A 17 16.19 3.82 -16.63
CA THR A 17 16.16 4.99 -15.73
C THR A 17 14.76 5.58 -15.63
N ASP A 18 14.10 5.83 -16.77
CA ASP A 18 12.71 6.34 -16.81
C ASP A 18 11.74 5.40 -16.10
N LEU A 19 11.86 4.10 -16.33
CA LEU A 19 11.02 3.10 -15.67
C LEU A 19 11.21 3.11 -14.14
N THR A 20 12.46 3.22 -13.67
CA THR A 20 12.79 3.35 -12.24
C THR A 20 12.22 4.64 -11.64
N GLU A 21 12.34 5.77 -12.33
CA GLU A 21 11.82 7.06 -11.87
C GLU A 21 10.28 7.06 -11.79
N ARG A 22 9.61 6.48 -12.79
CA ARG A 22 8.14 6.34 -12.80
C ARG A 22 7.65 5.45 -11.66
N LEU A 23 8.30 4.30 -11.45
CA LEU A 23 7.95 3.41 -10.36
C LEU A 23 8.17 4.08 -8.99
N THR A 24 9.28 4.80 -8.85
CA THR A 24 9.56 5.62 -7.66
C THR A 24 8.45 6.64 -7.41
N ALA A 25 8.02 7.37 -8.44
CA ALA A 25 6.97 8.38 -8.31
C ALA A 25 5.65 7.76 -7.82
N CYS A 26 5.26 6.60 -8.36
CA CYS A 26 4.09 5.85 -7.90
C CYS A 26 4.20 5.48 -6.41
N LEU A 27 5.33 4.90 -5.99
CA LEU A 27 5.55 4.52 -4.58
C LEU A 27 5.54 5.72 -3.63
N VAL A 28 6.03 6.88 -4.06
CA VAL A 28 5.97 8.12 -3.27
C VAL A 28 4.52 8.58 -3.09
N GLN A 29 3.69 8.52 -4.13
CA GLN A 29 2.28 8.89 -4.03
C GLN A 29 1.51 7.93 -3.13
N GLU A 30 1.73 6.62 -3.27
CA GLU A 30 1.12 5.60 -2.41
C GLU A 30 1.55 5.78 -0.95
N SER A 31 2.84 6.01 -0.70
CA SER A 31 3.36 6.27 0.66
C SER A 31 2.66 7.49 1.29
N LYS A 32 2.45 8.56 0.53
CA LYS A 32 1.72 9.75 1.01
C LYS A 32 0.25 9.44 1.33
N ALA A 33 -0.42 8.62 0.52
CA ALA A 33 -1.80 8.22 0.79
C ALA A 33 -1.92 7.37 2.06
N PHE A 34 -0.99 6.44 2.29
CA PHE A 34 -0.93 5.66 3.54
C PHE A 34 -0.62 6.55 4.75
N GLU A 35 0.34 7.46 4.64
CA GLU A 35 0.68 8.43 5.70
C GLU A 35 -0.50 9.37 6.01
N ALA A 36 -1.28 9.78 5.00
CA ALA A 36 -2.47 10.60 5.14
C ALA A 36 -3.71 9.85 5.66
N ARG A 37 -3.57 8.56 6.02
CA ARG A 37 -4.67 7.67 6.47
C ARG A 37 -5.82 7.57 5.45
N ARG A 38 -5.48 7.61 4.15
CA ARG A 38 -6.43 7.46 3.04
C ARG A 38 -6.09 6.22 2.19
N PRO A 39 -6.17 5.00 2.75
CA PRO A 39 -5.79 3.77 2.04
C PRO A 39 -6.61 3.52 0.77
N GLN A 40 -7.83 4.06 0.67
CA GLN A 40 -8.67 3.99 -0.51
C GLN A 40 -8.07 4.70 -1.74
N ASP A 41 -7.30 5.78 -1.53
CA ASP A 41 -6.66 6.49 -2.65
C ASP A 41 -5.46 5.70 -3.18
N ALA A 42 -4.74 4.99 -2.29
CA ALA A 42 -3.69 4.07 -2.69
C ALA A 42 -4.27 2.87 -3.46
N ALA A 43 -5.43 2.34 -3.05
CA ALA A 43 -6.07 1.21 -3.74
C ALA A 43 -6.34 1.49 -5.23
N ALA A 44 -6.62 2.75 -5.60
CA ALA A 44 -6.82 3.15 -6.99
C ALA A 44 -5.54 3.09 -7.85
N THR A 45 -4.36 3.22 -7.23
CA THR A 45 -3.06 3.25 -7.95
C THR A 45 -2.32 1.91 -7.92
N VAL A 46 -2.65 1.03 -6.96
CA VAL A 46 -1.96 -0.26 -6.75
C VAL A 46 -1.90 -1.12 -8.01
N ALA A 47 -2.97 -1.21 -8.81
CA ALA A 47 -2.98 -2.02 -10.03
C ALA A 47 -1.96 -1.51 -11.06
N ALA A 48 -1.92 -0.21 -11.31
CA ALA A 48 -0.96 0.41 -12.22
C ALA A 48 0.48 0.27 -11.71
N THR A 49 0.69 0.41 -10.40
CA THR A 49 2.00 0.21 -9.76
C THR A 49 2.47 -1.24 -9.91
N GLN A 50 1.57 -2.22 -9.79
CA GLN A 50 1.90 -3.64 -10.01
C GLN A 50 2.31 -3.94 -11.46
N GLU A 51 1.62 -3.37 -12.44
CA GLU A 51 2.00 -3.50 -13.85
C GLU A 51 3.40 -2.94 -14.13
N LEU A 52 3.68 -1.73 -13.61
CA LEU A 52 5.00 -1.10 -13.71
C LEU A 52 6.09 -1.91 -12.99
N ALA A 53 5.81 -2.43 -11.80
CA ALA A 53 6.74 -3.27 -11.05
C ALA A 53 7.05 -4.57 -11.81
N ASN A 54 6.06 -5.18 -12.46
CA ASN A 54 6.25 -6.35 -13.28
C ASN A 54 7.07 -6.05 -14.54
N ALA A 55 6.85 -4.90 -15.19
CA ALA A 55 7.66 -4.43 -16.30
C ALA A 55 9.13 -4.23 -15.86
N TYR A 56 9.34 -3.52 -14.76
CA TYR A 56 10.66 -3.31 -14.17
C TYR A 56 11.38 -4.62 -13.89
N ARG A 57 10.72 -5.58 -13.20
CA ARG A 57 11.30 -6.91 -12.92
C ARG A 57 11.75 -7.63 -14.19
N ARG A 58 10.94 -7.61 -15.25
CA ARG A 58 11.29 -8.26 -16.54
C ARG A 58 12.50 -7.58 -17.18
N GLU A 59 12.50 -6.26 -17.25
CA GLU A 59 13.60 -5.50 -17.85
C GLU A 59 14.89 -5.66 -17.03
N SER A 60 14.85 -5.61 -15.70
CA SER A 60 16.02 -5.81 -14.85
C SER A 60 16.58 -7.22 -14.99
N ALA A 61 15.73 -8.24 -15.11
CA ALA A 61 16.17 -9.61 -15.37
C ALA A 61 16.86 -9.74 -16.74
N GLN A 62 16.35 -9.08 -17.78
CA GLN A 62 16.99 -9.05 -19.09
C GLN A 62 18.35 -8.33 -19.07
N LEU A 63 18.47 -7.22 -18.34
CA LEU A 63 19.75 -6.53 -18.17
C LEU A 63 20.76 -7.38 -17.40
N LYS A 64 20.32 -8.06 -16.35
CA LYS A 64 21.17 -8.98 -15.57
C LYS A 64 21.64 -10.17 -16.41
N ALA A 65 20.77 -10.68 -17.30
CA ALA A 65 21.11 -11.76 -18.22
C ALA A 65 22.08 -11.32 -19.33
N ASN A 66 22.10 -10.04 -19.70
CA ASN A 66 22.99 -9.49 -20.71
C ASN A 66 23.66 -8.16 -20.30
N PRO A 67 24.65 -8.18 -19.38
CA PRO A 67 25.32 -6.97 -18.93
C PRO A 67 26.13 -6.26 -20.03
N SER A 68 26.60 -7.00 -21.04
CA SER A 68 27.38 -6.43 -22.15
C SER A 68 26.54 -5.49 -23.04
N ALA A 69 25.22 -5.63 -23.04
CA ALA A 69 24.29 -4.72 -23.73
C ALA A 69 24.35 -3.28 -23.21
N MET A 70 24.90 -3.03 -22.03
CA MET A 70 25.07 -1.69 -21.44
C MET A 70 26.54 -1.25 -21.37
N ALA A 71 27.49 -2.13 -21.74
CA ALA A 71 28.92 -1.84 -21.62
C ALA A 71 29.35 -0.67 -22.50
N ALA A 72 28.73 -0.52 -23.67
CA ALA A 72 29.00 0.57 -24.62
C ALA A 72 28.33 1.90 -24.23
N ALA A 73 27.47 1.92 -23.20
CA ALA A 73 26.82 3.17 -22.79
C ALA A 73 27.83 4.12 -22.11
N PRO A 74 27.75 5.44 -22.37
CA PRO A 74 28.54 6.44 -21.68
C PRO A 74 28.41 6.34 -20.16
N VAL A 75 29.53 6.59 -19.46
CA VAL A 75 29.59 6.53 -17.98
C VAL A 75 28.50 7.39 -17.34
N ALA A 76 28.26 8.60 -17.86
CA ALA A 76 27.24 9.50 -17.34
C ALA A 76 25.83 8.87 -17.28
N HIS A 77 25.44 8.09 -18.29
CA HIS A 77 24.14 7.42 -18.31
C HIS A 77 24.09 6.27 -17.31
N ARG A 78 25.17 5.48 -17.20
CA ARG A 78 25.24 4.40 -16.20
C ARG A 78 25.20 4.94 -14.78
N THR A 79 25.89 6.05 -14.51
CA THR A 79 25.86 6.74 -13.22
C THR A 79 24.48 7.30 -12.90
N ALA A 80 23.76 7.85 -13.90
CA ALA A 80 22.39 8.31 -13.70
C ALA A 80 21.46 7.17 -13.30
N LEU A 81 21.57 6.00 -13.96
CA LEU A 81 20.82 4.82 -13.60
C LEU A 81 21.12 4.35 -12.17
N ILE A 82 22.40 4.31 -11.78
CA ILE A 82 22.80 3.93 -10.40
C ILE A 82 22.13 4.85 -9.37
N LYS A 83 22.19 6.16 -9.58
CA LYS A 83 21.55 7.14 -8.68
C LYS A 83 20.03 6.96 -8.62
N ALA A 84 19.39 6.70 -9.76
CA ALA A 84 17.95 6.43 -9.81
C ALA A 84 17.60 5.16 -9.02
N THR A 85 18.41 4.10 -9.12
CA THR A 85 18.20 2.87 -8.35
C THR A 85 18.42 3.04 -6.85
N GLU A 86 19.42 3.80 -6.42
CA GLU A 86 19.66 4.11 -5.00
C GLU A 86 18.47 4.87 -4.40
N LEU A 87 17.96 5.86 -5.13
CA LEU A 87 16.79 6.63 -4.70
C LEU A 87 15.53 5.74 -4.65
N PHE A 88 15.34 4.88 -5.64
CA PHE A 88 14.26 3.92 -5.67
C PHE A 88 14.30 2.97 -4.46
N GLU A 89 15.46 2.43 -4.10
CA GLU A 89 15.61 1.55 -2.92
C GLU A 89 15.24 2.28 -1.61
N ALA A 90 15.67 3.53 -1.45
CA ALA A 90 15.31 4.35 -0.29
C ALA A 90 13.79 4.58 -0.19
N VAL A 91 13.15 4.89 -1.32
CA VAL A 91 11.68 5.06 -1.40
C VAL A 91 10.95 3.75 -1.14
N LEU A 92 11.42 2.63 -1.69
CA LEU A 92 10.83 1.31 -1.48
C LEU A 92 10.84 0.90 0.00
N SER A 93 11.94 1.15 0.70
CA SER A 93 12.06 0.93 2.15
C SER A 93 11.08 1.79 2.96
N ARG A 94 10.88 3.06 2.57
CA ARG A 94 9.86 3.92 3.20
C ARG A 94 8.44 3.41 2.93
N HIS A 95 8.14 3.05 1.69
CA HIS A 95 6.83 2.54 1.28
C HIS A 95 6.46 1.27 2.05
N ALA A 96 7.39 0.32 2.18
CA ALA A 96 7.19 -0.91 2.95
C ALA A 96 6.80 -0.62 4.42
N ARG A 97 7.46 0.37 5.05
CA ARG A 97 7.11 0.81 6.42
C ARG A 97 5.73 1.45 6.49
N ALA A 98 5.36 2.27 5.51
CA ALA A 98 4.04 2.91 5.46
C ALA A 98 2.91 1.89 5.30
N VAL A 99 3.10 0.88 4.44
CA VAL A 99 2.15 -0.23 4.24
C VAL A 99 1.98 -1.03 5.53
N GLU A 100 3.08 -1.40 6.19
CA GLU A 100 3.02 -2.17 7.44
C GLU A 100 2.32 -1.38 8.55
N ALA A 101 2.60 -0.09 8.69
CA ALA A 101 1.91 0.77 9.65
C ALA A 101 0.40 0.84 9.38
N ALA A 102 -0.01 1.01 8.12
CA ALA A 102 -1.42 1.02 7.73
C ALA A 102 -2.11 -0.32 8.05
N ARG A 103 -1.41 -1.45 7.88
CA ARG A 103 -1.90 -2.79 8.25
C ARG A 103 -2.10 -2.92 9.75
N VAL A 104 -1.09 -2.61 10.56
CA VAL A 104 -1.16 -2.68 12.03
C VAL A 104 -2.28 -1.81 12.59
N ILE A 105 -2.46 -0.60 12.07
CA ILE A 105 -3.54 0.31 12.47
C ILE A 105 -4.91 -0.30 12.14
N SER A 106 -5.07 -0.89 10.95
CA SER A 106 -6.33 -1.52 10.52
C SER A 106 -6.68 -2.74 11.39
N GLU A 107 -5.71 -3.61 11.66
CA GLU A 107 -5.88 -4.77 12.53
C GLU A 107 -6.21 -4.36 13.98
N GLY A 108 -5.55 -3.31 14.48
CA GLY A 108 -5.82 -2.72 15.79
C GLY A 108 -7.23 -2.16 15.91
N LEU A 109 -7.68 -1.37 14.93
CA LEU A 109 -9.05 -0.83 14.87
C LEU A 109 -10.10 -1.95 14.86
N VAL A 110 -9.90 -2.99 14.06
CA VAL A 110 -10.81 -4.16 14.05
C VAL A 110 -10.81 -4.87 15.40
N ARG A 111 -9.65 -5.07 16.03
CA ARG A 111 -9.55 -5.68 17.36
C ARG A 111 -10.25 -4.82 18.42
N THR A 112 -10.08 -3.51 18.39
CA THR A 112 -10.75 -2.58 19.31
C THR A 112 -12.26 -2.59 19.09
N ILE A 113 -12.73 -2.56 17.84
CA ILE A 113 -14.17 -2.67 17.53
C ILE A 113 -14.71 -4.04 17.98
N ALA A 114 -13.98 -5.13 17.73
CA ALA A 114 -14.40 -6.47 18.15
C ALA A 114 -14.46 -6.59 19.69
N ALA A 115 -13.48 -6.01 20.41
CA ALA A 115 -13.47 -5.96 21.85
C ALA A 115 -14.62 -5.09 22.41
N GLU A 116 -14.89 -3.95 21.78
CA GLU A 116 -15.99 -3.05 22.14
C GLU A 116 -17.36 -3.73 21.91
N VAL A 117 -17.55 -4.40 20.77
CA VAL A 117 -18.78 -5.16 20.47
C VAL A 117 -18.94 -6.35 21.41
N ALA A 118 -17.86 -7.05 21.78
CA ALA A 118 -17.90 -8.12 22.76
C ALA A 118 -18.24 -7.57 24.17
N GLY A 119 -17.69 -6.42 24.55
CA GLY A 119 -18.00 -5.71 25.79
C GLY A 119 -19.46 -5.24 25.86
N GLN A 120 -20.01 -4.71 24.76
CA GLN A 120 -21.42 -4.32 24.65
C GLN A 120 -22.39 -5.52 24.68
N ARG A 121 -21.92 -6.72 24.29
CA ARG A 121 -22.69 -7.98 24.42
C ARG A 121 -22.60 -8.62 25.81
N GLY A 122 -21.68 -8.19 26.67
CA GLY A 122 -21.73 -8.46 28.10
C GLY A 122 -22.56 -7.38 28.79
N THR A 123 -23.89 -7.48 28.81
CA THR A 123 -24.60 -8.24 29.86
C THR A 123 -26.07 -8.44 29.44
N PRO A 124 -26.56 -9.65 29.17
CA PRO A 124 -27.98 -9.95 29.34
C PRO A 124 -28.21 -10.19 30.83
N SER A 125 -28.57 -9.14 31.57
CA SER A 125 -29.17 -9.34 32.90
C SER A 125 -30.60 -9.83 32.69
N ALA A 126 -30.77 -11.14 32.53
CA ALA A 126 -32.11 -11.74 32.46
C ALA A 126 -32.24 -13.14 33.08
N TYR A 127 -31.15 -13.86 33.35
CA TYR A 127 -31.26 -15.18 33.98
C TYR A 127 -30.20 -15.39 35.05
N GLY A 128 -30.60 -15.19 36.32
CA GLY A 128 -29.87 -15.76 37.45
C GLY A 128 -30.05 -17.29 37.49
N ALA A 129 -29.08 -17.99 38.05
CA ALA A 129 -29.00 -19.46 38.15
C ALA A 129 -30.14 -20.15 38.93
N SER A 130 -31.22 -19.44 39.26
CA SER A 130 -32.41 -19.94 39.94
C SER A 130 -33.73 -19.72 39.18
N GLY A 131 -33.68 -19.33 37.89
CA GLY A 131 -34.82 -19.42 36.99
C GLY A 131 -36.08 -18.65 37.42
N ARG A 132 -35.94 -17.41 37.89
CA ARG A 132 -37.09 -16.50 38.08
C ARG A 132 -36.92 -15.24 37.24
N ALA A 133 -37.90 -15.00 36.36
CA ALA A 133 -38.02 -13.76 35.61
C ALA A 133 -38.39 -12.63 36.56
N ASN A 134 -37.65 -11.52 36.51
CA ASN A 134 -38.00 -10.31 37.25
C ASN A 134 -39.25 -9.72 36.61
N SER A 135 -40.29 -9.49 37.40
CA SER A 135 -41.55 -8.90 36.91
C SER A 135 -41.26 -7.48 36.41
N GLY A 136 -41.40 -7.28 35.10
CA GLY A 136 -41.33 -5.95 34.50
C GLY A 136 -42.47 -5.09 35.04
N ASP A 137 -42.12 -3.96 35.65
CA ASP A 137 -43.08 -3.00 36.17
C ASP A 137 -43.93 -2.44 35.01
N GLY A 138 -45.20 -2.83 34.99
CA GLY A 138 -46.16 -2.52 33.95
C GLY A 138 -46.73 -1.12 34.10
N ARG A 139 -46.00 -0.10 33.64
CA ARG A 139 -46.58 1.25 33.44
C ARG A 139 -46.34 1.74 32.02
N ALA A 140 -47.20 1.25 31.13
CA ALA A 140 -47.55 1.92 29.89
C ALA A 140 -48.22 3.27 30.21
N VAL A 141 -47.64 4.37 29.72
CA VAL A 141 -48.36 5.64 29.52
C VAL A 141 -47.97 6.15 28.13
N ALA A 142 -48.70 5.70 27.12
CA ALA A 142 -48.71 6.35 25.81
C ALA A 142 -49.81 7.42 25.84
N LEU A 143 -49.40 8.67 26.04
CA LEU A 143 -50.26 9.84 25.89
C LEU A 143 -50.34 10.18 24.39
N ASN A 144 -51.43 9.81 23.70
CA ASN A 144 -51.71 10.33 22.36
C ASN A 144 -52.86 11.34 22.44
N ARG A 145 -52.57 12.56 22.00
CA ARG A 145 -53.42 13.75 22.04
C ARG A 145 -53.67 14.16 20.58
N THR A 146 -54.92 14.13 20.10
CA THR A 146 -55.46 15.04 19.07
C THR A 146 -56.96 14.82 18.84
N ALA A 147 -57.69 15.95 18.90
CA ALA A 147 -58.98 16.34 18.27
C ALA A 147 -60.22 15.45 18.42
#